data_AF-A0AA89BF19-F1
#
_entry.id   AF-A0AA89BF19-F1
#
_cell.length_a   1.000
_cell.length_b   1.000
_cell.length_c   1.000
_cell.angle_alpha   90.00
_cell.angle_beta   90.00
_cell.angle_gamma   90.00
#
_symmetry.space_group_name_H-M   'P 1'
#
loop_
_entity.id
_entity.type
_entity.pdbx_description
1 polymer ?
#
loop_
_entity_poly.entity_id
_entity_poly.type
_entity_poly.pdbx_seq_one_letter_code
_entity_poly.pdbx_strand_id
1 'polypeptide(L)'
;MTDVTDDIAEGISFQSFEDDCKLLGNMLNDVLQREVGGRFTEKVERTKILAQSACNLRASGMEATAELLEKQLASELSKTTLEDALTLARVFSHYLSLMGIAETHHRVRKARNVAHLSKSCDDTFNQLVQGGVSPEELYNTVCKQEVEIVLTAHPTQINRRTLQYKHIRIAHLLEYNDRADLGPEDRDMLIEDLVREITSIWQTDELRRHKPTPVDEARAGI
;
A
#
# COMPACT_ATOMS: atom_id res chain seq x y z
N MET A 1 24.31 5.76 -34.47
CA MET A 1 23.57 4.52 -34.18
C MET A 1 24.01 4.10 -32.79
N THR A 2 23.43 4.76 -31.81
CA THR A 2 23.70 4.58 -30.38
C THR A 2 22.35 4.26 -29.74
N ASP A 3 22.43 3.31 -28.84
CA ASP A 3 21.40 2.44 -28.30
C ASP A 3 20.18 3.21 -27.76
N VAL A 4 19.05 3.12 -28.47
CA VAL A 4 17.76 3.66 -28.00
C VAL A 4 17.07 2.68 -27.03
N THR A 5 17.65 1.49 -26.85
CA THR A 5 17.09 0.42 -26.02
C THR A 5 17.59 0.44 -24.57
N ASP A 6 18.75 1.04 -24.28
CA ASP A 6 19.28 1.19 -22.90
C ASP A 6 18.58 2.31 -22.11
N ASP A 7 18.15 3.40 -22.78
CA ASP A 7 17.55 4.58 -22.11
C ASP A 7 16.11 4.37 -21.60
N ILE A 8 15.46 3.24 -21.94
CA ILE A 8 14.09 2.93 -21.50
C ILE A 8 14.09 1.93 -20.32
N ALA A 9 15.20 1.22 -20.09
CA ALA A 9 15.27 0.11 -19.13
C ALA A 9 15.80 0.50 -17.74
N GLU A 10 16.61 1.55 -17.60
CA GLU A 10 17.24 1.90 -16.30
C GLU A 10 16.38 2.78 -15.37
N GLY A 11 15.25 3.33 -15.83
CA GLY A 11 14.49 4.35 -15.09
C GLY A 11 13.35 3.86 -14.17
N ILE A 12 13.05 2.56 -14.15
CA ILE A 12 11.98 2.02 -13.29
C ILE A 12 12.51 0.77 -12.55
N SER A 13 13.24 0.99 -11.46
CA SER A 13 13.52 -0.08 -10.51
C SER A 13 12.23 -0.45 -9.76
N PHE A 14 11.39 -1.28 -10.40
CA PHE A 14 10.31 -2.03 -9.77
C PHE A 14 10.81 -2.89 -8.60
N GLN A 15 12.12 -3.19 -8.59
CA GLN A 15 12.80 -3.98 -7.58
C GLN A 15 12.60 -3.40 -6.18
N SER A 16 12.69 -2.07 -6.02
CA SER A 16 12.51 -1.44 -4.70
C SER A 16 11.08 -1.57 -4.13
N PHE A 17 10.04 -1.56 -4.98
CA PHE A 17 8.66 -1.79 -4.55
C PHE A 17 8.38 -3.26 -4.24
N GLU A 18 8.86 -4.15 -5.12
CA GLU A 18 8.73 -5.60 -4.91
C GLU A 18 9.46 -6.04 -3.65
N ASP A 19 10.61 -5.47 -3.35
CA ASP A 19 11.40 -5.77 -2.15
C ASP A 19 10.67 -5.31 -0.88
N ASP A 20 10.06 -4.11 -0.88
CA ASP A 20 9.20 -3.65 0.21
C ASP A 20 7.98 -4.57 0.40
N CYS A 21 7.37 -5.03 -0.69
CA CYS A 21 6.24 -5.97 -0.65
C CYS A 21 6.66 -7.35 -0.11
N LYS A 22 7.81 -7.87 -0.54
CA LYS A 22 8.37 -9.14 -0.05
C LYS A 22 8.70 -9.02 1.44
N LEU A 23 9.31 -7.93 1.87
CA LEU A 23 9.66 -7.67 3.27
C LEU A 23 8.40 -7.74 4.15
N LEU A 24 7.40 -6.89 3.85
CA LEU A 24 6.17 -6.84 4.65
C LEU A 24 5.35 -8.13 4.55
N GLY A 25 5.30 -8.75 3.37
CA GLY A 25 4.61 -10.02 3.15
C GLY A 25 5.22 -11.17 3.94
N ASN A 26 6.56 -11.26 3.97
CA ASN A 26 7.28 -12.27 4.75
C ASN A 26 7.06 -12.07 6.26
N MET A 27 7.17 -10.83 6.74
CA MET A 27 6.93 -10.52 8.15
C MET A 27 5.49 -10.84 8.57
N LEU A 28 4.49 -10.51 7.74
CA LEU A 28 3.11 -10.90 8.01
C LEU A 28 2.98 -12.43 8.04
N ASN A 29 3.60 -13.15 7.10
CA ASN A 29 3.56 -14.60 7.08
C ASN A 29 4.16 -15.21 8.36
N ASP A 30 5.29 -14.68 8.84
CA ASP A 30 5.92 -15.10 10.09
C ASP A 30 5.01 -14.87 11.31
N VAL A 31 4.33 -13.71 11.34
CA VAL A 31 3.32 -13.42 12.37
C VAL A 31 2.17 -14.41 12.29
N LEU A 32 1.65 -14.70 11.10
CA LEU A 32 0.54 -15.66 10.92
C LEU A 32 0.95 -17.08 11.35
N GLN A 33 2.16 -17.52 11.01
CA GLN A 33 2.66 -18.83 11.46
C GLN A 33 2.67 -18.95 12.99
N ARG A 34 3.02 -17.88 13.71
CA ARG A 34 3.03 -17.85 15.17
C ARG A 34 1.63 -17.77 15.78
N GLU A 35 0.74 -16.99 15.17
CA GLU A 35 -0.54 -16.62 15.76
C GLU A 35 -1.70 -17.57 15.40
N VAL A 36 -1.76 -18.05 14.16
CA VAL A 36 -2.82 -18.95 13.67
C VAL A 36 -2.31 -20.36 13.31
N GLY A 37 -0.99 -20.56 13.34
CA GLY A 37 -0.35 -21.86 13.15
C GLY A 37 -0.19 -22.26 11.67
N GLY A 38 0.78 -23.16 11.43
CA GLY A 38 1.19 -23.54 10.07
C GLY A 38 0.06 -24.09 9.19
N ARG A 39 -0.86 -24.88 9.74
CA ARG A 39 -1.99 -25.45 8.99
C ARG A 39 -2.90 -24.37 8.39
N PHE A 40 -3.16 -23.30 9.14
CA PHE A 40 -3.98 -22.19 8.63
C PHE A 40 -3.19 -21.35 7.63
N THR A 41 -1.91 -21.10 7.90
CA THR A 41 -1.03 -20.39 6.96
C THR A 41 -0.92 -21.10 5.61
N GLU A 42 -0.84 -22.44 5.59
CA GLU A 42 -0.89 -23.23 4.34
C GLU A 42 -2.21 -23.01 3.57
N LYS A 43 -3.33 -22.90 4.28
CA LYS A 43 -4.64 -22.62 3.68
C LYS A 43 -4.70 -21.21 3.08
N VAL A 44 -4.12 -20.21 3.75
CA VAL A 44 -3.97 -18.85 3.24
C VAL A 44 -3.16 -18.86 1.94
N GLU A 45 -1.98 -19.48 1.96
CA GLU A 45 -1.10 -19.51 0.79
C GLU A 45 -1.73 -20.28 -0.37
N ARG A 46 -2.40 -21.41 -0.10
CA ARG A 46 -3.18 -22.14 -1.10
C ARG A 46 -4.26 -21.28 -1.74
N THR A 47 -5.01 -20.53 -0.93
CA THR A 47 -6.05 -19.61 -1.41
C THR A 47 -5.44 -18.53 -2.31
N LYS A 48 -4.32 -17.93 -1.89
CA LYS A 48 -3.59 -16.90 -2.64
C LYS A 48 -3.08 -17.44 -3.98
N ILE A 49 -2.45 -18.63 -3.98
CA ILE A 49 -1.92 -19.26 -5.20
C ILE A 49 -3.05 -19.53 -6.19
N LEU A 50 -4.16 -20.13 -5.74
CA LEU A 50 -5.30 -20.42 -6.61
C LEU A 50 -5.88 -19.16 -7.24
N ALA A 51 -6.10 -18.11 -6.43
CA ALA A 51 -6.60 -16.83 -6.91
C ALA A 51 -5.64 -16.17 -7.92
N GLN A 52 -4.34 -16.12 -7.59
CA GLN A 52 -3.33 -15.53 -8.47
C GLN A 52 -3.19 -16.31 -9.78
N SER A 53 -3.16 -17.64 -9.72
CA SER A 53 -3.09 -18.48 -10.91
C SER A 53 -4.31 -18.30 -11.81
N ALA A 54 -5.52 -18.22 -11.25
CA ALA A 54 -6.72 -17.94 -12.02
C ALA A 54 -6.65 -16.58 -12.72
N CYS A 55 -6.25 -15.52 -12.00
CA CYS A 55 -6.07 -14.19 -12.59
C CYS A 55 -5.03 -14.18 -13.73
N ASN A 56 -3.87 -14.81 -13.52
CA ASN A 56 -2.80 -14.87 -14.51
C ASN A 56 -3.22 -15.65 -15.78
N LEU A 57 -3.94 -16.76 -15.61
CA LEU A 57 -4.45 -17.55 -16.72
C LEU A 57 -5.50 -16.79 -17.52
N ARG A 58 -6.41 -16.08 -16.84
CA ARG A 58 -7.41 -15.22 -17.50
C ARG A 58 -6.73 -14.10 -18.29
N ALA A 59 -5.72 -13.45 -17.72
CA ALA A 59 -4.92 -12.44 -18.41
C ALA A 59 -4.16 -13.00 -19.63
N SER A 60 -3.81 -14.29 -19.60
CA SER A 60 -3.16 -15.00 -20.71
C SER A 60 -4.14 -15.58 -21.74
N GLY A 61 -5.44 -15.29 -21.62
CA GLY A 61 -6.48 -15.79 -22.53
C GLY A 61 -6.92 -17.25 -22.30
N MET A 62 -6.44 -17.90 -21.23
CA MET A 62 -6.77 -19.29 -20.89
C MET A 62 -8.05 -19.39 -20.03
N GLU A 63 -9.16 -18.85 -20.53
CA GLU A 63 -10.40 -18.68 -19.76
C GLU A 63 -10.94 -19.96 -19.13
N ALA A 64 -11.00 -21.07 -19.88
CA ALA A 64 -11.53 -22.34 -19.38
C ALA A 64 -10.73 -22.91 -18.19
N THR A 65 -9.40 -22.70 -18.17
CA THR A 65 -8.55 -23.15 -17.06
C THR A 65 -8.69 -22.21 -15.86
N ALA A 66 -8.77 -20.90 -16.10
CA ALA A 66 -9.04 -19.92 -15.06
C ALA A 66 -10.38 -20.22 -14.35
N GLU A 67 -11.45 -20.48 -15.10
CA GLU A 67 -12.76 -20.85 -14.54
C GLU A 67 -12.71 -22.13 -13.69
N LEU A 68 -11.90 -23.11 -14.08
CA LEU A 68 -11.73 -24.34 -13.30
C LEU A 68 -11.12 -24.03 -11.94
N LEU A 69 -10.07 -23.20 -11.90
CA LEU A 69 -9.44 -22.77 -10.65
C LEU A 69 -10.37 -21.90 -9.80
N GLU A 70 -11.14 -20.99 -10.41
CA GLU A 70 -12.16 -20.18 -9.73
C GLU A 70 -13.24 -21.08 -9.08
N LYS A 71 -13.72 -22.09 -9.79
CA LYS A 71 -14.68 -23.09 -9.26
C LYS A 71 -14.08 -23.92 -8.13
N GLN A 72 -12.82 -24.31 -8.26
CA GLN A 72 -12.10 -25.02 -7.20
C GLN A 72 -11.98 -24.14 -5.95
N LEU A 73 -11.54 -22.89 -6.11
CA LEU A 73 -11.42 -21.93 -5.03
C LEU A 73 -12.78 -21.70 -4.34
N ALA A 74 -13.85 -21.48 -5.10
CA ALA A 74 -15.19 -21.35 -4.55
C ALA A 74 -15.64 -22.59 -3.77
N SER A 75 -15.31 -23.79 -4.25
CA SER A 75 -15.60 -25.05 -3.55
C SER A 75 -14.84 -25.16 -2.23
N GLU A 76 -13.56 -24.78 -2.19
CA GLU A 76 -12.73 -24.80 -0.98
C GLU A 76 -13.21 -23.76 0.04
N LEU A 77 -13.57 -22.55 -0.41
CA LEU A 77 -14.13 -21.50 0.44
C LEU A 77 -15.50 -21.89 1.00
N SER A 78 -16.37 -22.52 0.21
CA SER A 78 -17.71 -22.93 0.68
C SER A 78 -17.70 -23.98 1.79
N LYS A 79 -16.61 -24.74 1.91
CA LYS A 79 -16.41 -25.76 2.95
C LYS A 79 -15.73 -25.19 4.20
N THR A 80 -15.34 -23.92 4.17
CA THR A 80 -14.64 -23.27 5.27
C THR A 80 -15.61 -22.90 6.38
N THR A 81 -15.21 -23.12 7.64
CA THR A 81 -16.02 -22.70 8.80
C THR A 81 -16.14 -21.17 8.83
N LEU A 82 -17.17 -20.64 9.48
CA LEU A 82 -17.35 -19.19 9.58
C LEU A 82 -16.16 -18.50 10.28
N GLU A 83 -15.59 -19.15 11.30
CA GLU A 83 -14.42 -18.65 12.03
C GLU A 83 -13.17 -18.58 11.16
N ASP A 84 -12.89 -19.64 10.39
CA ASP A 84 -11.80 -19.67 9.42
C ASP A 84 -12.02 -18.64 8.31
N ALA A 85 -13.26 -18.47 7.83
CA ALA A 85 -13.59 -17.51 6.78
C ALA A 85 -13.34 -16.07 7.25
N LEU A 86 -13.71 -15.75 8.49
CA LEU A 86 -13.44 -14.46 9.11
C LEU A 86 -11.93 -14.23 9.27
N THR A 87 -11.20 -15.24 9.73
CA THR A 87 -9.74 -15.16 9.86
C THR A 87 -9.07 -14.97 8.50
N LEU A 88 -9.53 -15.69 7.46
CA LEU A 88 -9.02 -15.58 6.10
C LEU A 88 -9.27 -14.19 5.51
N ALA A 89 -10.47 -13.64 5.72
CA ALA A 89 -10.80 -12.27 5.30
C ALA A 89 -9.89 -11.23 5.97
N ARG A 90 -9.63 -11.36 7.28
CA ARG A 90 -8.69 -10.49 8.01
C ARG A 90 -7.28 -10.58 7.46
N VAL A 91 -6.79 -11.78 7.18
CA VAL A 91 -5.46 -11.98 6.58
C VAL A 91 -5.32 -11.21 5.28
N PHE A 92 -6.29 -11.34 4.36
CA PHE A 92 -6.23 -10.63 3.08
C PHE A 92 -6.43 -9.11 3.22
N SER A 93 -7.24 -8.66 4.18
CA SER A 93 -7.39 -7.23 4.52
C SER A 93 -6.06 -6.62 4.97
N HIS A 94 -5.35 -7.29 5.87
CA HIS A 94 -4.02 -6.86 6.31
C HIS A 94 -2.99 -6.94 5.18
N TYR A 95 -3.00 -8.00 4.37
CA TYR A 95 -2.11 -8.11 3.21
C TYR A 95 -2.29 -6.92 2.25
N LEU A 96 -3.53 -6.61 1.86
CA LEU A 96 -3.85 -5.47 1.00
C LEU A 96 -3.43 -4.13 1.63
N SER A 97 -3.65 -3.97 2.93
CA SER A 97 -3.24 -2.77 3.65
C SER A 97 -1.72 -2.58 3.64
N LEU A 98 -0.95 -3.64 3.88
CA LEU A 98 0.51 -3.62 3.83
C LEU A 98 1.04 -3.34 2.42
N MET A 99 0.46 -3.97 1.39
CA MET A 99 0.82 -3.67 -0.01
C MET A 99 0.53 -2.22 -0.37
N GLY A 100 -0.61 -1.67 0.09
CA GLY A 100 -0.95 -0.26 -0.13
C GLY A 100 0.02 0.71 0.57
N ILE A 101 0.56 0.33 1.73
CA ILE A 101 1.62 1.09 2.40
C ILE A 101 2.91 1.05 1.56
N ALA A 102 3.35 -0.13 1.11
CA ALA A 102 4.52 -0.28 0.27
C ALA A 102 4.39 0.52 -1.05
N GLU A 103 3.23 0.49 -1.68
CA GLU A 103 2.95 1.25 -2.91
C GLU A 103 3.03 2.76 -2.67
N THR A 104 2.37 3.23 -1.61
CA THR A 104 2.40 4.66 -1.24
C THR A 104 3.82 5.11 -0.93
N HIS A 105 4.58 4.28 -0.20
CA HIS A 105 5.98 4.53 0.12
C HIS A 105 6.83 4.63 -1.14
N HIS A 106 6.74 3.64 -2.03
CA HIS A 106 7.45 3.64 -3.31
C HIS A 106 7.11 4.87 -4.16
N ARG A 107 5.83 5.26 -4.21
CA ARG A 107 5.39 6.47 -4.93
C ARG A 107 6.04 7.74 -4.37
N VAL A 108 6.13 7.87 -3.05
CA VAL A 108 6.80 9.00 -2.39
C VAL A 108 8.31 8.97 -2.65
N ARG A 109 8.96 7.80 -2.53
CA ARG A 109 10.37 7.58 -2.85
C ARG A 109 10.68 8.00 -4.30
N LYS A 110 9.84 7.58 -5.25
CA LYS A 110 9.94 7.98 -6.66
C LYS A 110 9.76 9.48 -6.83
N ALA A 111 8.75 10.10 -6.20
CA ALA A 111 8.54 11.54 -6.30
C ALA A 111 9.74 12.37 -5.78
N ARG A 112 10.40 11.91 -4.71
CA ARG A 112 11.63 12.54 -4.18
C ARG A 112 12.82 12.40 -5.14
N ASN A 113 13.01 11.23 -5.74
CA ASN A 113 14.10 10.98 -6.68
C ASN A 113 13.86 11.66 -8.05
N VAL A 114 12.60 11.89 -8.40
CA VAL A 114 12.16 12.53 -9.65
C VAL A 114 11.87 14.03 -9.45
N ALA A 115 12.33 14.64 -8.35
CA ALA A 115 12.11 16.06 -8.03
C ALA A 115 12.64 17.06 -9.09
N HIS A 116 13.36 16.58 -10.12
CA HIS A 116 13.73 17.37 -11.29
C HIS A 116 12.74 17.32 -12.47
N LEU A 117 11.64 16.55 -12.40
CA LEU A 117 10.67 16.37 -13.49
C LEU A 117 9.21 16.58 -13.08
N SER A 118 8.90 16.72 -11.79
CA SER A 118 7.58 17.24 -11.39
C SER A 118 7.52 18.70 -11.79
N LYS A 119 6.52 19.11 -12.58
CA LYS A 119 6.24 20.52 -12.90
C LYS A 119 6.17 21.33 -11.61
N SER A 120 7.29 21.87 -11.17
CA SER A 120 7.35 22.67 -9.97
C SER A 120 6.50 23.93 -10.20
N CYS A 121 6.16 24.64 -9.13
CA CYS A 121 5.56 25.96 -9.29
C CYS A 121 6.46 26.83 -10.20
N ASP A 122 7.78 26.73 -10.04
CA ASP A 122 8.75 27.44 -10.87
C ASP A 122 8.70 27.03 -12.34
N ASP A 123 8.64 25.73 -12.66
CA ASP A 123 8.52 25.26 -14.05
C ASP A 123 7.21 25.75 -14.69
N THR A 124 6.13 25.70 -13.92
CA THR A 124 4.81 26.14 -14.37
C THR A 124 4.79 27.65 -14.60
N PHE A 125 5.35 28.43 -13.67
CA PHE A 125 5.45 29.88 -13.80
C PHE A 125 6.35 30.28 -14.97
N ASN A 126 7.49 29.60 -15.15
CA ASN A 126 8.37 29.83 -16.30
C ASN A 126 7.67 29.53 -17.64
N GLN A 127 6.91 28.44 -17.73
CA GLN A 127 6.11 28.13 -18.92
C GLN A 127 5.04 29.20 -19.20
N LEU A 128 4.37 29.71 -18.17
CA LEU A 128 3.36 30.76 -18.31
C LEU A 128 3.97 32.08 -18.79
N VAL A 129 5.12 32.47 -18.24
CA VAL A 129 5.85 33.67 -18.67
C VAL A 129 6.35 33.52 -20.10
N GLN A 130 6.93 32.37 -20.47
CA GLN A 130 7.33 32.06 -21.85
C GLN A 130 6.13 32.03 -22.82
N GLY A 131 4.96 31.63 -22.33
CA GLY A 131 3.69 31.65 -23.06
C GLY A 131 3.07 33.05 -23.21
N GLY A 132 3.70 34.10 -22.68
CA GLY A 132 3.28 35.49 -22.87
C GLY A 132 2.47 36.08 -21.71
N VAL A 133 2.31 35.37 -20.58
CA VAL A 133 1.69 35.94 -19.37
C VAL A 133 2.68 36.88 -18.71
N SER A 134 2.27 38.11 -18.41
CA SER A 134 3.16 39.06 -17.75
C SER A 134 3.44 38.63 -16.30
N PRO A 135 4.66 38.85 -15.76
CA PRO A 135 4.98 38.51 -14.37
C PRO A 135 4.05 39.19 -13.35
N GLU A 136 3.62 40.42 -13.64
CA GLU A 136 2.72 41.19 -12.77
C GLU A 136 1.30 40.59 -12.73
N GLU A 137 0.78 40.17 -13.88
CA GLU A 137 -0.51 39.48 -13.99
C GLU A 137 -0.49 38.12 -13.28
N LEU A 138 0.59 37.35 -13.46
CA LEU A 138 0.77 36.07 -12.79
C LEU A 138 0.80 36.24 -11.27
N TYR A 139 1.59 37.20 -10.76
CA TYR A 139 1.66 37.52 -9.34
C TYR A 139 0.27 37.88 -8.78
N ASN A 140 -0.42 38.81 -9.43
CA ASN A 140 -1.75 39.25 -8.99
C ASN A 140 -2.80 38.13 -9.01
N THR A 141 -2.66 37.17 -9.94
CA THR A 141 -3.55 36.00 -10.03
C THR A 141 -3.29 35.03 -8.90
N VAL A 142 -2.03 34.67 -8.65
CA VAL A 142 -1.65 33.76 -7.56
C VAL A 142 -2.02 34.34 -6.20
N CYS A 143 -1.83 35.65 -5.97
CA CYS A 143 -2.24 36.32 -4.73
C CYS A 143 -3.75 36.30 -4.47
N LYS A 144 -4.58 36.10 -5.51
CA LYS A 144 -6.05 36.01 -5.41
C LYS A 144 -6.55 34.57 -5.45
N GLN A 145 -5.67 33.59 -5.67
CA GLN A 145 -6.05 32.19 -5.75
C GLN A 145 -6.32 31.64 -4.35
N GLU A 146 -7.49 31.06 -4.17
CA GLU A 146 -7.86 30.34 -2.96
C GLU A 146 -8.03 28.85 -3.28
N VAL A 147 -7.49 28.01 -2.39
CA VAL A 147 -7.65 26.56 -2.46
C VAL A 147 -8.25 26.10 -1.14
N GLU A 148 -9.50 25.66 -1.18
CA GLU A 148 -10.20 25.11 -0.02
C GLU A 148 -10.22 23.59 -0.09
N ILE A 149 -9.66 22.94 0.94
CA ILE A 149 -9.69 21.47 1.07
C ILE A 149 -10.84 21.10 1.99
N VAL A 150 -11.92 20.57 1.41
CA VAL A 150 -13.08 20.08 2.17
C VAL A 150 -12.91 18.59 2.42
N LEU A 151 -12.62 18.23 3.67
CA LEU A 151 -12.57 16.85 4.11
C LEU A 151 -13.99 16.29 4.20
N THR A 152 -14.24 15.17 3.54
CA THR A 152 -15.53 14.46 3.59
C THR A 152 -15.41 13.20 4.42
N ALA A 153 -16.51 12.80 5.06
CA ALA A 153 -16.55 11.50 5.71
C ALA A 153 -16.37 10.39 4.67
N HIS A 154 -15.46 9.46 4.93
CA HIS A 154 -15.24 8.33 4.04
C HIS A 154 -16.37 7.30 4.26
N PRO A 155 -17.18 6.97 3.24
CA PRO A 155 -18.44 6.22 3.39
C PRO A 155 -18.28 4.78 3.92
N THR A 156 -17.04 4.30 3.99
CA THR A 156 -16.68 2.92 4.37
C THR A 156 -15.52 2.82 5.37
N GLN A 157 -15.02 3.91 5.96
CA GLN A 157 -13.91 3.81 6.94
C GLN A 157 -14.41 3.29 8.29
N ILE A 158 -14.55 1.97 8.34
CA ILE A 158 -14.77 1.18 9.56
C ILE A 158 -13.46 1.07 10.36
N ASN A 159 -12.32 1.44 9.77
CA ASN A 159 -11.02 1.28 10.41
C ASN A 159 -10.87 2.17 11.66
N ARG A 160 -10.29 1.59 12.72
CA ARG A 160 -9.99 2.31 13.96
C ARG A 160 -8.82 3.27 13.73
N ARG A 161 -8.87 4.47 14.33
CA ARG A 161 -7.77 5.47 14.31
C ARG A 161 -6.43 4.84 14.74
N THR A 162 -6.47 3.88 15.66
CA THR A 162 -5.31 3.09 16.10
C THR A 162 -4.61 2.37 14.95
N LEU A 163 -5.35 1.74 14.02
CA LEU A 163 -4.75 1.05 12.88
C LEU A 163 -4.09 2.03 11.92
N GLN A 164 -4.71 3.19 11.70
CA GLN A 164 -4.12 4.23 10.87
C GLN A 164 -2.77 4.71 11.42
N TYR A 165 -2.66 4.93 12.74
CA TYR A 165 -1.38 5.27 13.35
C TYR A 165 -0.32 4.18 13.16
N LYS A 166 -0.71 2.91 13.22
CA LYS A 166 0.20 1.77 12.99
C LYS A 166 0.65 1.70 11.54
N HIS A 167 -0.25 1.94 10.58
CA HIS A 167 0.09 2.01 9.16
C HIS A 167 1.09 3.15 8.89
N ILE A 168 0.88 4.32 9.49
CA ILE A 168 1.83 5.45 9.41
C ILE A 168 3.18 5.06 10.02
N ARG A 169 3.20 4.37 11.16
CA ARG A 169 4.44 3.89 11.79
C ARG A 169 5.21 2.94 10.87
N ILE A 170 4.54 1.99 10.23
CA ILE A 170 5.16 1.09 9.23
C ILE A 170 5.73 1.88 8.06
N ALA A 171 4.99 2.88 7.54
CA ALA A 171 5.50 3.73 6.46
C ALA A 171 6.78 4.48 6.86
N HIS A 172 6.87 5.00 8.09
CA HIS A 172 8.09 5.63 8.59
C HIS A 172 9.24 4.63 8.80
N LEU A 173 8.94 3.38 9.17
CA LEU A 173 9.94 2.32 9.29
C LEU A 173 10.50 1.92 7.92
N LEU A 174 9.67 1.89 6.87
CA LEU A 174 10.15 1.72 5.49
C LEU A 174 11.04 2.89 5.05
N GLU A 175 10.66 4.13 5.40
CA GLU A 175 11.49 5.30 5.10
C GLU A 175 12.82 5.27 5.85
N TYR A 176 12.83 4.77 7.09
CA TYR A 176 14.06 4.55 7.84
C TYR A 176 14.93 3.47 7.18
N ASN A 177 14.33 2.39 6.68
CA ASN A 177 15.03 1.30 5.97
C ASN A 177 15.78 1.76 4.71
N ASP A 178 15.36 2.87 4.09
CA ASP A 178 16.00 3.42 2.88
C ASP A 178 17.35 4.07 3.15
N ARG A 179 17.70 4.28 4.42
CA ARG A 179 18.95 4.91 4.81
C ARG A 179 20.14 4.01 4.49
N ALA A 180 21.04 4.52 3.65
CA ALA A 180 22.26 3.79 3.25
C ALA A 180 23.26 3.63 4.41
N ASP A 181 23.17 4.49 5.44
CA ASP A 181 24.06 4.54 6.60
C ASP A 181 23.60 3.69 7.79
N LEU A 182 22.58 2.83 7.60
CA LEU A 182 22.09 1.93 8.64
C LEU A 182 23.13 0.86 9.03
N GLY A 183 23.54 0.88 10.30
CA GLY A 183 24.38 -0.15 10.90
C GLY A 183 23.62 -1.47 11.10
N PRO A 184 24.34 -2.59 11.39
CA PRO A 184 23.71 -3.88 11.63
C PRO A 184 22.72 -3.88 12.81
N GLU A 185 23.08 -3.25 13.94
CA GLU A 185 22.21 -3.17 15.12
C GLU A 185 20.92 -2.37 14.83
N ASP A 186 21.02 -1.28 14.07
CA ASP A 186 19.85 -0.48 13.68
C ASP A 186 18.91 -1.27 12.76
N ARG A 187 19.46 -2.13 11.88
CA ARG A 187 18.67 -3.01 11.00
C ARG A 187 17.93 -4.07 11.80
N ASP A 188 18.58 -4.67 12.80
CA ASP A 188 17.93 -5.66 13.67
C ASP A 188 16.79 -5.00 14.47
N MET A 189 17.03 -3.82 15.05
CA MET A 189 15.99 -3.05 15.74
C MET A 189 14.84 -2.65 14.83
N LEU A 190 15.13 -2.25 13.58
CA LEU A 190 14.12 -1.92 12.57
C LEU A 190 13.23 -3.12 12.25
N ILE A 191 13.83 -4.31 12.07
CA ILE A 191 13.10 -5.56 11.82
C ILE A 191 12.21 -5.89 13.01
N GLU A 192 12.73 -5.78 14.24
CA GLU A 192 11.95 -6.00 15.45
C GLU A 192 10.76 -5.03 15.58
N ASP A 193 10.98 -3.75 15.28
CA ASP A 193 9.94 -2.72 15.28
C ASP A 193 8.85 -3.02 14.23
N LEU A 194 9.24 -3.43 13.01
CA LEU A 194 8.30 -3.81 11.95
C LEU A 194 7.46 -5.02 12.34
N VAL A 195 8.10 -6.09 12.84
CA VAL A 195 7.40 -7.30 13.30
C VAL A 195 6.44 -6.94 14.43
N ARG A 196 6.87 -6.12 15.40
CA ARG A 196 6.03 -5.68 16.52
C ARG A 196 4.78 -4.93 16.05
N GLU A 197 4.91 -4.02 15.09
CA GLU A 197 3.76 -3.29 14.56
C GLU A 197 2.82 -4.20 13.76
N ILE A 198 3.35 -5.11 12.94
CA ILE A 198 2.53 -6.07 12.19
C ILE A 198 1.79 -7.02 13.13
N THR A 199 2.45 -7.55 14.16
CA THR A 199 1.78 -8.34 15.22
C THR A 199 0.70 -7.52 15.91
N SER A 200 0.99 -6.24 16.22
CA SER A 200 0.02 -5.39 16.89
C SER A 200 -1.20 -5.07 16.02
N ILE A 201 -1.03 -4.89 14.70
CA ILE A 201 -2.12 -4.77 13.74
C ILE A 201 -2.96 -6.05 13.73
N TRP A 202 -2.32 -7.22 13.65
CA TRP A 202 -3.00 -8.52 13.67
C TRP A 202 -3.82 -8.76 14.96
N GLN A 203 -3.30 -8.37 16.11
CA GLN A 203 -4.01 -8.48 17.39
C GLN A 203 -5.12 -7.44 17.56
N THR A 204 -5.17 -6.43 16.69
CA THR A 204 -6.19 -5.38 16.74
C THR A 204 -7.38 -5.75 15.87
N ASP A 205 -8.57 -5.71 16.46
CA ASP A 205 -9.83 -5.87 15.72
C ASP A 205 -10.04 -4.68 14.76
N GLU A 206 -10.03 -4.96 13.46
CA GLU A 206 -10.19 -3.96 12.39
C GLU A 206 -11.59 -3.36 12.37
N LEU A 207 -12.58 -4.19 12.73
CA LEU A 207 -13.97 -3.80 12.61
C LEU A 207 -14.43 -3.07 13.87
N ARG A 208 -15.10 -1.94 13.65
CA ARG A 208 -15.96 -1.37 14.68
C ARG A 208 -17.21 -2.25 14.77
N ARG A 209 -17.54 -2.68 15.99
CA ARG A 209 -18.76 -3.46 16.27
C ARG A 209 -20.04 -2.64 16.03
N HIS A 210 -19.93 -1.32 15.97
CA HIS A 210 -21.03 -0.41 15.71
C HIS A 210 -20.63 0.63 14.67
N LYS A 211 -21.60 1.05 13.86
CA LYS A 211 -21.42 2.14 12.89
C LYS A 211 -20.97 3.42 13.64
N PRO A 212 -19.96 4.15 13.14
CA PRO A 212 -19.56 5.43 13.74
C PRO A 212 -20.74 6.39 13.81
N THR A 213 -20.78 7.21 14.86
CA THR A 213 -21.67 8.37 14.88
C THR A 213 -21.06 9.49 14.03
N PRO A 214 -21.87 10.47 13.55
CA PRO A 214 -21.32 11.64 12.85
C PRO A 214 -20.26 12.40 13.67
N VAL A 215 -20.34 12.36 15.00
CA VAL A 215 -19.35 12.95 15.91
C VAL A 215 -18.03 12.16 15.87
N ASP A 216 -18.09 10.83 15.79
CA ASP A 216 -16.90 9.99 15.67
C ASP A 216 -16.21 10.18 14.31
N GLU A 217 -16.98 10.39 13.24
CA GLU A 217 -16.47 10.70 11.90
C GLU A 217 -15.80 12.08 11.88
N ALA A 218 -16.43 13.10 12.47
CA ALA A 218 -15.83 14.43 12.61
C ALA A 218 -14.53 14.39 13.44
N ARG A 219 -14.50 13.64 14.55
CA ARG A 219 -13.28 13.48 15.36
C ARG A 219 -12.21 12.65 14.64
N ALA A 220 -12.58 11.73 13.76
CA ALA A 220 -11.63 10.95 12.98
C ALA A 220 -11.06 11.73 11.79
N GLY A 221 -11.82 12.68 11.23
CA GLY A 221 -11.37 13.58 10.17
C GLY A 221 -10.47 14.73 10.62
N ILE A 222 -10.30 14.92 11.94
CA ILE A 222 -9.44 15.94 12.59
C ILE A 222 -8.28 15.25 13.33
#